data_AF-A0A351IZ06-F1
#
_entry.id   AF-A0A351IZ06-F1
#
_cell.length_a   1.000
_cell.length_b   1.000
_cell.length_c   1.000
_cell.angle_alpha   90.00
_cell.angle_beta   90.00
_cell.angle_gamma   90.00
#
_symmetry.space_group_name_H-M   'P 1'
#
loop_
_entity.id
_entity.type
_entity.pdbx_description
1 polymer ?
#
loop_
_entity_poly.entity_id
_entity_poly.type
_entity_poly.pdbx_seq_one_letter_code
_entity_poly.pdbx_strand_id
1 'polypeptide(L)'
;MFKDVFCLFLTAHLLGDFYLQTKTLAEKKNKQFCYVVYHALIYALASMLCMLPFCSVILCSVFTGLSVCHFIVDTIKYCIIKTSRFIMKPTIYLV
;
A
#
# COMPACT_ATOMS: atom_id res chain seq x y z
N MET A 1 20.66 4.18 -15.07
CA MET A 1 20.66 3.74 -13.66
C MET A 1 19.50 4.32 -12.86
N PHE A 2 19.44 5.63 -12.56
CA PHE A 2 18.31 6.19 -11.80
C PHE A 2 16.95 6.01 -12.48
N LYS A 3 16.88 6.30 -13.80
CA LYS A 3 15.65 6.14 -14.60
C LYS A 3 15.13 4.70 -14.55
N ASP A 4 16.01 3.72 -14.63
CA ASP A 4 15.64 2.30 -14.66
C ASP A 4 15.07 1.86 -13.30
N VAL A 5 15.72 2.26 -12.20
CA VAL A 5 15.23 1.99 -10.84
C VAL A 5 13.89 2.68 -10.60
N PHE A 6 13.73 3.92 -11.06
CA PHE A 6 12.47 4.64 -10.97
C PHE A 6 11.35 3.94 -11.75
N CYS A 7 11.61 3.53 -12.99
CA CYS A 7 10.64 2.79 -13.80
C CYS A 7 10.26 1.45 -13.16
N LEU A 8 11.24 0.74 -12.58
CA LEU A 8 11.00 -0.52 -11.88
C LEU A 8 10.13 -0.31 -10.64
N PHE A 9 10.43 0.71 -9.84
CA PHE A 9 9.62 1.09 -8.68
C PHE A 9 8.20 1.46 -9.10
N LEU A 10 8.04 2.33 -10.11
CA LEU A 10 6.74 2.75 -10.61
C LEU A 10 5.92 1.56 -11.08
N THR A 11 6.55 0.60 -11.77
CA THR A 11 5.90 -0.63 -12.22
C THR A 11 5.43 -1.47 -11.04
N ALA A 12 6.30 -1.72 -10.05
CA ALA A 12 5.94 -2.47 -8.85
C ALA A 12 4.80 -1.80 -8.07
N HIS A 13 4.83 -0.47 -7.97
CA HIS A 13 3.79 0.30 -7.30
C HIS A 13 2.44 0.19 -8.01
N LEU A 14 2.42 0.38 -9.35
CA LEU A 14 1.21 0.24 -10.15
C LEU A 14 0.65 -1.18 -10.09
N LEU A 15 1.53 -2.19 -10.14
CA LEU A 15 1.14 -3.60 -10.03
C LEU A 15 0.49 -3.89 -8.66
N GLY A 16 1.11 -3.44 -7.57
CA GLY A 16 0.59 -3.63 -6.22
C GLY A 16 -0.76 -2.95 -6.01
N ASP A 17 -0.87 -1.66 -6.34
CA ASP A 17 -2.02 -0.84 -5.95
C ASP A 17 -3.21 -0.87 -6.94
N PHE A 18 -2.99 -1.25 -8.21
CA PHE A 18 -4.05 -1.27 -9.22
C PHE A 18 -4.40 -2.66 -9.71
N TYR A 19 -3.40 -3.51 -9.97
CA TYR A 19 -3.66 -4.86 -10.48
C TYR A 19 -3.94 -5.86 -9.36
N LEU A 20 -3.13 -5.84 -8.30
CA LEU A 20 -3.23 -6.80 -7.20
C LEU A 20 -4.20 -6.33 -6.10
N GLN A 21 -4.44 -5.03 -5.99
CA GLN A 21 -5.45 -4.48 -5.09
C GLN A 21 -6.84 -4.53 -5.72
N THR A 22 -7.59 -5.59 -5.43
CA THR A 22 -8.99 -5.68 -5.86
C THR A 22 -9.87 -4.59 -5.22
N LYS A 23 -10.97 -4.23 -5.88
CA LYS A 23 -11.95 -3.27 -5.33
C LYS A 23 -12.43 -3.66 -3.92
N THR A 24 -12.70 -4.95 -3.71
CA THR A 24 -13.13 -5.47 -2.40
C THR A 24 -12.03 -5.32 -1.35
N LEU A 25 -10.76 -5.55 -1.70
CA LEU A 25 -9.63 -5.32 -0.80
C LEU A 25 -9.51 -3.83 -0.43
N ALA A 26 -9.59 -2.93 -1.40
CA ALA A 26 -9.55 -1.49 -1.17
C ALA A 26 -10.68 -1.01 -0.23
N GLU A 27 -11.90 -1.52 -0.40
CA GLU A 27 -13.03 -1.21 0.47
C GLU A 27 -12.85 -1.74 1.89
N LYS A 28 -12.35 -2.97 2.03
CA LYS A 28 -12.11 -3.61 3.33
C LYS A 28 -10.94 -2.97 4.08
N LYS A 29 -9.89 -2.53 3.37
CA LYS A 29 -8.76 -1.76 3.90
C LYS A 29 -9.23 -0.52 4.66
N ASN A 30 -10.27 0.15 4.16
CA ASN A 30 -10.87 1.33 4.80
C ASN A 30 -11.75 1.00 6.03
N LYS A 31 -12.09 -0.28 6.27
CA LYS A 31 -12.99 -0.70 7.36
C LYS A 31 -12.25 -1.42 8.48
N GLN A 32 -11.22 -2.20 8.15
CA GLN A 32 -10.50 -3.05 9.08
C GLN A 32 -9.00 -3.05 8.79
N PHE A 33 -8.20 -2.78 9.82
CA PHE A 33 -6.74 -2.65 9.71
C PHE A 33 -6.05 -3.93 9.23
N CYS A 34 -6.61 -5.12 9.49
CA CYS A 34 -6.04 -6.38 9.00
C CYS A 34 -5.91 -6.41 7.46
N TYR A 35 -6.79 -5.70 6.73
CA TYR A 35 -6.70 -5.60 5.27
C TYR A 35 -5.65 -4.59 4.81
N VAL A 36 -5.22 -3.64 5.66
CA VAL A 36 -4.02 -2.81 5.42
C VAL A 36 -2.78 -3.69 5.45
N VAL A 37 -2.65 -4.54 6.47
CA VAL A 37 -1.53 -5.49 6.59
C VAL A 37 -1.53 -6.50 5.44
N TYR A 38 -2.69 -7.05 5.09
CA TYR A 38 -2.82 -7.98 3.97
C TYR A 38 -2.39 -7.35 2.64
N HIS A 39 -2.82 -6.10 2.37
CA HIS A 39 -2.37 -5.36 1.19
C HIS A 39 -0.86 -5.11 1.21
N ALA A 40 -0.30 -4.72 2.36
CA ALA A 40 1.14 -4.50 2.50
C ALA A 40 1.97 -5.75 2.22
N LEU A 41 1.50 -6.93 2.62
CA LEU A 41 2.15 -8.20 2.29
C LEU A 41 2.11 -8.49 0.78
N ILE A 42 0.96 -8.28 0.13
CA ILE A 42 0.84 -8.42 -1.33
C ILE A 42 1.79 -7.47 -2.04
N TYR A 43 1.80 -6.20 -1.64
CA TYR A 43 2.67 -5.17 -2.21
C TYR A 43 4.15 -5.51 -2.03
N ALA A 44 4.56 -5.95 -0.84
CA ALA A 44 5.94 -6.33 -0.55
C ALA A 44 6.37 -7.52 -1.40
N LEU A 45 5.53 -8.56 -1.51
CA LEU A 45 5.81 -9.71 -2.37
C LEU A 45 5.94 -9.30 -3.85
N ALA A 46 5.01 -8.50 -4.36
CA ALA A 46 5.07 -8.02 -5.74
C ALA A 46 6.33 -7.18 -6.00
N SER A 47 6.69 -6.31 -5.06
CA SER A 47 7.89 -5.48 -5.09
C SER A 47 9.16 -6.33 -5.11
N MET A 48 9.24 -7.37 -4.26
CA MET A 48 10.36 -8.30 -4.27
C MET A 48 10.45 -9.08 -5.58
N LEU A 49 9.33 -9.59 -6.11
CA LEU A 49 9.32 -10.30 -7.38
C LEU A 49 9.80 -9.42 -8.55
N CYS A 50 9.40 -8.15 -8.59
CA CYS A 50 9.84 -7.21 -9.65
C CYS A 50 11.36 -7.01 -9.63
N MET A 51 11.96 -7.06 -8.45
CA MET A 51 13.39 -6.87 -8.26
C MET A 51 14.23 -8.13 -8.51
N LEU A 52 13.66 -9.33 -8.34
CA LEU A 52 14.38 -10.61 -8.45
C LEU A 52 15.31 -10.72 -9.68
N PRO A 53 14.93 -10.31 -10.91
CA PRO A 53 15.79 -10.43 -12.08
C PRO A 53 17.12 -9.70 -11.98
N PHE A 54 17.24 -8.71 -11.08
CA PHE A 54 18.43 -7.88 -10.92
C PHE A 54 19.42 -8.42 -9.88
N CYS A 55 19.04 -9.42 -9.08
CA CYS A 55 19.90 -10.10 -8.09
C CYS A 55 20.80 -9.16 -7.25
N SER A 56 20.31 -7.98 -6.86
CA SER A 56 21.09 -6.95 -6.18
C SER A 56 20.64 -6.74 -4.74
N VAL A 57 21.57 -6.89 -3.79
CA VAL A 57 21.33 -6.64 -2.36
C VAL A 57 20.97 -5.18 -2.10
N ILE A 58 21.57 -4.24 -2.84
CA ILE A 58 21.25 -2.80 -2.71
C ILE A 58 19.79 -2.56 -3.12
N LEU A 59 19.35 -3.15 -4.24
CA LEU A 59 17.95 -3.04 -4.65
C LEU A 59 17.03 -3.69 -3.61
N CYS A 60 17.45 -4.80 -2.98
CA CYS A 60 16.68 -5.48 -1.93
C CYS A 60 16.36 -4.54 -0.78
N SER A 61 17.37 -3.83 -0.27
CA SER A 61 17.21 -2.83 0.77
C SER A 61 16.31 -1.69 0.33
N VAL A 62 16.44 -1.21 -0.91
CA VAL A 62 15.62 -0.13 -1.47
C VAL A 62 14.14 -0.53 -1.56
N PHE A 63 13.82 -1.67 -2.18
CA PHE A 63 12.44 -2.14 -2.32
C PHE A 63 11.80 -2.54 -0.98
N THR A 64 12.60 -3.02 -0.03
CA THR A 64 12.14 -3.24 1.35
C THR A 64 11.77 -1.91 2.01
N GLY A 65 12.63 -0.89 1.91
CA GLY A 65 12.34 0.45 2.42
C GLY A 65 11.09 1.05 1.80
N LEU A 66 10.91 0.92 0.48
CA LEU A 66 9.72 1.38 -0.23
C LEU A 66 8.45 0.65 0.21
N SER A 67 8.52 -0.66 0.46
CA SER A 67 7.39 -1.43 0.99
C SER A 67 6.99 -0.98 2.39
N VAL A 68 7.96 -0.66 3.24
CA VAL A 68 7.71 -0.09 4.58
C VAL A 68 7.08 1.30 4.47
N CYS A 69 7.62 2.18 3.61
CA CYS A 69 7.03 3.49 3.37
C CYS A 69 5.58 3.38 2.88
N HIS A 70 5.29 2.45 1.97
CA HIS A 70 3.94 2.21 1.47
C HIS A 70 2.98 1.78 2.58
N PHE A 71 3.40 0.83 3.42
CA PHE A 71 2.63 0.41 4.58
C PHE A 71 2.34 1.54 5.57
N ILE A 72 3.33 2.41 5.81
CA ILE A 72 3.16 3.59 6.67
C ILE A 72 2.11 4.54 6.07
N VAL A 73 2.21 4.85 4.78
CA VAL A 73 1.25 5.73 4.08
C VAL A 73 -0.17 5.17 4.17
N ASP A 74 -0.34 3.88 3.90
CA ASP A 74 -1.65 3.23 4.00
C ASP A 74 -2.19 3.19 5.42
N THR A 75 -1.31 3.03 6.42
CA THR A 75 -1.68 3.09 7.84
C THR A 75 -2.15 4.49 8.22
N ILE A 76 -1.44 5.53 7.80
CA ILE A 76 -1.84 6.93 8.02
C ILE A 76 -3.21 7.18 7.36
N LYS A 77 -3.39 6.74 6.12
CA LYS A 77 -4.66 6.86 5.39
C LYS A 77 -5.81 6.16 6.12
N TYR A 78 -5.58 4.97 6.64
CA TYR A 78 -6.56 4.24 7.45
C TYR A 78 -6.95 5.03 8.71
N CYS A 79 -5.97 5.56 9.43
CA CYS A 79 -6.20 6.37 10.63
C CYS A 79 -7.03 7.62 10.30
N ILE A 80 -6.70 8.34 9.23
CA ILE A 80 -7.45 9.53 8.77
C ILE A 80 -8.89 9.15 8.45
N ILE A 81 -9.13 8.12 7.63
CA ILE A 81 -10.49 7.69 7.24
C ILE A 81 -11.30 7.24 8.46
N LYS A 82 -10.68 6.51 9.38
CA LYS A 82 -11.33 6.08 10.63
C LYS A 82 -11.75 7.27 11.47
N THR A 83 -10.88 8.26 11.64
CA THR A 83 -11.16 9.51 12.37
C THR A 83 -12.26 10.32 11.68
N SER A 84 -12.19 10.53 10.36
CA SER A 84 -13.24 11.26 9.62
C SER A 84 -14.61 10.59 9.74
N ARG A 85 -14.67 9.24 9.66
CA ARG A 85 -15.93 8.50 9.88
C ARG A 85 -16.46 8.62 11.30
N PHE A 86 -15.60 8.77 12.29
CA PHE A 86 -16.01 9.01 13.67
C PHE A 86 -16.61 10.41 13.83
N ILE A 87 -15.97 11.43 13.25
CA ILE A 87 -16.46 12.82 13.26
C ILE A 87 -17.80 12.97 12.54
N MET A 88 -18.02 12.25 11.44
CA MET A 88 -19.28 12.31 10.66
C MET A 88 -20.45 11.53 11.27
N LYS A 89 -20.22 10.70 12.31
CA LYS A 89 -21.23 9.80 12.86
C LYS A 89 -22.25 10.37 13.87
N PRO A 90 -22.15 11.59 14.45
CA PRO A 90 -23.19 12.10 15.35
C PRO A 90 -24.15 13.15 14.74
N THR A 91 -24.10 13.48 13.45
CA THR A 91 -24.92 14.61 12.91
C THR A 91 -26.20 14.20 12.16
N ILE A 92 -26.56 12.91 12.12
CA ILE A 92 -27.81 12.43 11.49
C ILE A 92 -28.65 11.63 12.50
N TYR A 93 -29.00 12.27 13.61
CA TYR A 93 -30.07 11.85 14.53
C TYR A 93 -30.87 13.07 15.01
N LEU A 94 -31.20 13.99 14.10
CA LEU A 94 -32.06 15.14 14.37
C LEU A 94 -32.79 15.57 13.09
N VAL A 95 -33.70 14.74 12.60
CA VAL A 95 -34.96 15.13 11.92
C VAL A 95 -35.98 14.03 12.15
#